data_AF-A0A9E4Q9N3-F1
#
_entry.id   AF-A0A9E4Q9N3-F1
#
_cell.length_a   1.000
_cell.length_b   1.000
_cell.length_c   1.000
_cell.angle_alpha   90.00
_cell.angle_beta   90.00
_cell.angle_gamma   90.00
#
_symmetry.space_group_name_H-M   'P 1'
#
loop_
_entity.id
_entity.type
_entity.pdbx_description
1 polymer ?
#
loop_
_entity_poly.entity_id
_entity_poly.type
_entity_poly.pdbx_seq_one_letter_code
_entity_poly.pdbx_strand_id
1 'polypeptide(L)' 'RRAGLDDVAYFLEKAPGCYSFPGGAEPSKPFQQHHQARFRFDESVMPLGLELALRVIDDFLS' A
#
# COMPACT_ATOMS: atom_id res chain seq x y z
N ARG A 1 8.00 -6.74 -7.67
CA ARG A 1 7.09 -7.86 -8.04
C ARG A 1 5.90 -7.77 -7.09
N ARG A 2 4.69 -7.47 -7.58
CA ARG A 2 3.46 -7.64 -6.78
C ARG A 2 3.11 -9.12 -6.81
N ALA A 3 3.00 -9.76 -5.66
CA ALA A 3 2.63 -11.17 -5.57
C ALA A 3 1.65 -11.30 -4.40
N GLY A 4 0.40 -11.60 -4.75
CA GLY A 4 -0.74 -11.72 -3.82
C GLY A 4 -2.05 -11.50 -4.57
N LEU A 5 -3.05 -12.31 -4.27
CA LEU A 5 -4.45 -12.00 -4.59
C LEU A 5 -5.00 -11.18 -3.43
N ASP A 6 -5.80 -10.18 -3.74
CA ASP A 6 -6.39 -9.26 -2.76
C ASP A 6 -7.87 -9.08 -3.11
N ASP A 7 -8.74 -9.10 -2.11
CA ASP A 7 -10.18 -8.97 -2.31
C ASP A 7 -10.59 -7.56 -2.76
N VAL A 8 -9.67 -6.58 -2.73
CA VAL A 8 -9.80 -5.28 -3.40
C VAL A 8 -10.19 -5.42 -4.87
N ALA A 9 -9.82 -6.51 -5.54
CA ALA A 9 -10.21 -6.78 -6.93
C ALA A 9 -11.74 -6.76 -7.14
N TYR A 10 -12.52 -7.27 -6.19
CA TYR A 10 -13.99 -7.27 -6.30
C TYR A 10 -14.59 -5.86 -6.26
N PHE A 11 -13.93 -4.90 -5.61
CA PHE A 11 -14.36 -3.50 -5.63
C PHE A 11 -14.00 -2.82 -6.95
N LEU A 12 -12.79 -3.08 -7.46
CA LEU A 12 -12.32 -2.54 -8.75
C LEU A 12 -13.09 -3.07 -9.96
N GLU A 13 -13.76 -4.22 -9.84
CA GLU A 13 -14.71 -4.72 -10.85
C GLU A 13 -16.01 -3.89 -10.90
N LYS A 14 -16.40 -3.23 -9.80
CA LYS A 14 -17.68 -2.53 -9.68
C LYS A 14 -17.61 -1.04 -10.00
N ALA A 15 -16.45 -0.43 -9.79
CA ALA A 15 -16.25 0.99 -10.05
C ALA A 15 -14.78 1.25 -10.44
N PRO A 16 -14.52 2.30 -11.24
CA PRO A 16 -13.15 2.78 -11.45
C PRO A 16 -12.49 3.09 -10.09
N GLY A 17 -11.31 2.54 -9.88
CA GLY A 17 -10.56 2.73 -8.65
C GLY A 17 -9.07 2.52 -8.85
N CYS A 18 -8.29 2.82 -7.81
CA CYS A 18 -6.85 2.68 -7.81
C CYS A 18 -6.42 1.88 -6.58
N TYR A 19 -5.62 0.82 -6.79
CA TYR A 19 -4.96 0.08 -5.71
C TYR A 19 -3.46 0.35 -5.74
N SER A 20 -3.00 1.17 -4.80
CA SER A 20 -1.64 1.68 -4.71
C SER A 20 -0.95 1.20 -3.43
N PHE A 21 0.38 1.12 -3.49
CA PHE A 21 1.21 0.62 -2.40
C PHE A 21 2.40 1.55 -2.19
N PRO A 22 2.44 2.31 -1.08
CA PRO A 22 3.65 2.99 -0.66
C PRO A 22 4.80 2.00 -0.46
N GLY A 23 6.00 2.33 -0.93
CA GLY A 23 7.17 1.48 -0.76
C GLY A 23 7.64 1.47 0.69
N GLY A 24 7.68 0.31 1.33
CA GLY A 24 8.12 0.14 2.72
C GLY A 24 9.45 -0.63 2.87
N ALA A 25 10.29 -0.69 1.84
CA ALA A 25 11.57 -1.38 1.96
C ALA A 25 12.55 -0.57 2.82
N GLU A 26 13.10 -1.18 3.87
CA GLU A 26 14.14 -0.55 4.69
C GLU A 26 15.45 -0.41 3.90
N PRO A 27 16.01 0.80 3.70
CA PRO A 27 17.16 1.00 2.80
C PRO A 27 18.42 0.23 3.19
N SER A 28 18.61 -0.01 4.49
CA SER A 28 19.81 -0.63 5.06
C SER A 28 19.66 -2.12 5.32
N LYS A 29 18.52 -2.74 4.98
CA LYS A 29 18.24 -4.14 5.28
C LYS A 29 17.85 -4.95 4.04
N PRO A 30 18.11 -6.28 4.03
CA PRO A 30 17.63 -7.13 2.95
C PRO A 30 16.11 -7.09 2.85
N PHE A 31 15.61 -6.96 1.62
CA PHE A 31 14.18 -7.03 1.32
C PHE A 31 13.56 -8.33 1.85
N GLN A 32 12.46 -8.22 2.58
CA GLN A 32 11.65 -9.35 3.06
C GLN A 32 10.33 -9.39 2.28
N GLN A 33 9.88 -10.58 1.87
CA GLN A 33 8.60 -10.76 1.18
C GLN A 33 7.43 -10.82 2.17
N HIS A 34 6.24 -10.40 1.74
CA HIS A 34 5.04 -10.24 2.57
C HIS A 34 4.62 -11.49 3.38
N HIS A 35 4.87 -12.71 2.90
CA HIS A 35 4.47 -13.96 3.58
C HIS A 35 5.61 -14.66 4.33
N GLN A 36 6.74 -13.99 4.55
CA GLN A 36 7.86 -14.57 5.29
C GLN A 36 7.64 -14.42 6.81
N ALA A 37 8.03 -15.43 7.59
CA ALA A 37 7.92 -15.41 9.05
C ALA A 37 8.68 -14.27 9.73
N ARG A 38 9.66 -13.68 9.02
CA ARG A 38 10.44 -12.53 9.47
C ARG A 38 10.09 -11.26 8.69
N PHE A 39 8.88 -11.14 8.15
CA PHE A 39 8.46 -9.94 7.45
C PHE A 39 8.67 -8.70 8.34
N ARG A 40 9.20 -7.65 7.73
CA ARG A 40 9.33 -6.30 8.29
C ARG A 40 9.31 -5.29 7.15
N PHE A 41 8.95 -4.07 7.48
CA PHE A 41 8.97 -2.93 6.57
C PHE A 41 9.31 -1.67 7.34
N ASP A 42 9.67 -0.60 6.62
CA ASP A 42 9.95 0.71 7.19
C ASP A 42 8.64 1.37 7.65
N GLU A 43 8.43 1.38 8.97
CA GLU A 43 7.24 1.99 9.59
C GLU A 43 7.13 3.50 9.35
N SER A 44 8.21 4.18 8.95
CA SER A 44 8.15 5.59 8.56
C SER A 44 7.28 5.85 7.32
N VAL A 45 6.91 4.78 6.59
CA VAL A 45 5.95 4.87 5.47
C VAL A 45 4.49 5.02 5.94
N MET A 46 4.17 4.71 7.19
CA MET A 46 2.77 4.75 7.67
C MET A 46 2.16 6.17 7.61
N PRO A 47 2.83 7.24 8.09
CA PRO A 47 2.32 8.60 7.91
C PRO A 47 2.14 8.99 6.44
N LEU A 48 3.05 8.56 5.55
CA LEU A 48 2.94 8.83 4.11
C LEU A 48 1.68 8.17 3.52
N GLY A 49 1.39 6.92 3.90
CA GLY A 49 0.17 6.23 3.47
C GLY A 49 -1.10 6.94 3.93
N LEU A 50 -1.12 7.40 5.18
CA LEU A 50 -2.25 8.16 5.73
C LEU A 50 -2.45 9.50 5.02
N GLU A 51 -1.36 10.26 4.84
CA GLU A 51 -1.40 11.55 4.18
C GLU A 51 -1.89 11.42 2.72
N LEU A 52 -1.39 10.42 1.99
CA LEU A 52 -1.84 10.14 0.63
C LEU A 52 -3.35 9.86 0.59
N ALA A 53 -3.86 9.02 1.50
CA ALA A 53 -5.28 8.70 1.57
C ALA A 53 -6.14 9.94 1.86
N LEU A 54 -5.73 10.76 2.83
CA LEU A 54 -6.44 11.98 3.20
C LEU A 54 -6.48 13.00 2.07
N ARG A 55 -5.35 13.23 1.38
CA ARG A 55 -5.29 14.15 0.24
C ARG A 55 -6.17 13.68 -0.93
N VAL A 56 -6.22 12.38 -1.22
CA VAL A 56 -7.10 11.83 -2.25
C VAL A 56 -8.57 12.02 -1.88
N ILE A 57 -8.93 11.80 -0.62
CA ILE A 57 -10.29 12.02 -0.13
C ILE A 57 -10.67 13.50 -0.22
N ASP A 58 -9.78 14.39 0.22
CA ASP A 58 -9.99 15.84 0.19
C ASP A 58 -10.15 16.36 -1.25
N ASP A 59 -9.27 15.95 -2.16
CA ASP A 59 -9.33 16.31 -3.59
C ASP A 59 -10.58 15.75 -4.29
N PHE A 60 -11.01 14.53 -3.94
CA PHE A 60 -12.20 13.92 -4.54
C PHE A 60 -13.52 14.52 -4.02
N LEU A 61 -13.56 14.99 -2.78
CA LEU A 61 -14.77 15.51 -2.13
C LEU A 61 -14.91 17.04 -2.18
N SER A 62 -13.85 17.77 -2.57
CA SER A 62 -13.88 19.22 -2.77
C SER A 62 -14.48 19.61 -4.12
#